data_AF-A0A7V3BMM9-F1
#
_entry.id   AF-A0A7V3BMM9-F1
#
_cell.length_a   1.000
_cell.length_b   1.000
_cell.length_c   1.000
_cell.angle_alpha   90.00
_cell.angle_beta   90.00
_cell.angle_gamma   90.00
#
_symmetry.space_group_name_H-M   'P 1'
#
loop_
_entity.id
_entity.type
_entity.pdbx_description
1 polymer ?
#
loop_
_entity_poly.entity_id
_entity_poly.type
_entity_poly.pdbx_seq_one_letter_code
_entity_poly.pdbx_strand_id
1 'polypeptide(L)'
;MNRILPKVLVSLALMLGSLVTLALGGEPKEKPVVEQILDLLLQRGQISQEEYRTLQEKARNESASAVLAGIEKGKPFLKSANGNFQVQFGGRIQADFHAAEEDARTLSSAEIDSQFLIRRSRFEVDGLLFRFAGFKIEADFTEGVSLKDAYVDLRFFPELRFRAGQFKVPFSLEELTSSRFIDFVERSIVNELAPTRDRGVMLYGDLAGGMVSYALGSFNGTGEDTSDNNTEYDLAARVAFTPF
;
A
#
# COMPACT_ATOMS: atom_id res chain seq x y z
N MET A 1 13.14 -58.90 -45.78
CA MET A 1 14.59 -58.65 -45.76
C MET A 1 14.85 -57.56 -44.71
N ASN A 2 15.52 -57.94 -43.61
CA ASN A 2 16.18 -57.15 -42.53
C ASN A 2 15.67 -55.73 -42.21
N ARG A 3 15.03 -55.51 -41.05
CA ARG A 3 15.61 -55.09 -39.74
C ARG A 3 16.47 -53.81 -39.84
N ILE A 4 16.02 -52.68 -39.24
CA ILE A 4 16.56 -52.04 -38.01
C ILE A 4 15.44 -51.17 -37.36
N LEU A 5 15.39 -51.17 -36.02
CA LEU A 5 14.36 -50.60 -35.13
C LEU A 5 14.29 -49.06 -35.03
N PRO A 6 13.18 -48.52 -34.46
CA PRO A 6 12.88 -47.10 -34.20
C PRO A 6 13.16 -46.65 -32.75
N LYS A 7 13.44 -45.36 -32.50
CA LYS A 7 13.35 -44.61 -31.20
C LYS A 7 13.25 -43.11 -31.54
N VAL A 8 12.42 -42.24 -30.96
CA VAL A 8 12.05 -42.07 -29.55
C VAL A 8 10.61 -41.52 -29.45
N LEU A 9 9.74 -42.29 -28.79
CA LEU A 9 8.55 -41.81 -28.09
C LEU A 9 9.00 -41.49 -26.65
N VAL A 10 8.65 -40.33 -26.10
CA VAL A 10 8.52 -40.16 -24.64
C VAL A 10 7.23 -39.38 -24.38
N SER A 11 6.19 -40.14 -24.06
CA SER A 11 5.16 -39.73 -23.11
C SER A 11 5.76 -39.80 -21.71
N LEU A 12 5.58 -38.77 -20.89
CA LEU A 12 5.77 -38.81 -19.43
C LEU A 12 4.57 -38.03 -18.84
N ALA A 13 3.46 -38.66 -18.51
CA ALA A 13 3.21 -39.51 -17.33
C ALA A 13 3.23 -38.72 -16.02
N LEU A 14 2.08 -38.77 -15.35
CA LEU A 14 1.78 -38.43 -13.96
C LEU A 14 3.00 -38.40 -13.02
N MET A 15 3.12 -37.31 -12.27
CA MET A 15 3.60 -37.35 -10.88
C MET A 15 2.54 -36.71 -9.99
N LEU A 16 1.59 -37.56 -9.57
CA LEU A 16 0.97 -37.48 -8.25
C LEU A 16 2.10 -37.64 -7.23
N GLY A 17 2.48 -36.55 -6.59
CA GLY A 17 3.49 -36.54 -5.54
C GLY A 17 3.22 -35.38 -4.60
N SER A 18 2.21 -35.55 -3.75
CA SER A 18 2.06 -34.93 -2.43
C SER A 18 3.04 -33.78 -2.13
N LEU A 19 2.69 -32.54 -2.49
CA LEU A 19 3.30 -31.39 -1.85
C LEU A 19 2.53 -31.16 -0.54
N VAL A 20 3.13 -31.73 0.50
CA VAL A 20 2.79 -31.56 1.91
C VAL A 20 2.41 -30.11 2.19
N THR A 21 1.20 -29.94 2.70
CA THR A 21 0.70 -28.72 3.34
C THR A 21 1.64 -28.36 4.49
N LEU A 22 2.64 -27.53 4.21
CA LEU A 22 3.49 -26.97 5.25
C LEU A 22 2.79 -25.73 5.81
N ALA A 23 1.83 -25.99 6.71
CA ALA A 23 1.31 -25.00 7.63
C ALA A 23 2.44 -24.57 8.59
N LEU A 24 3.23 -23.59 8.17
CA LEU A 24 4.23 -22.96 9.02
C LEU A 24 3.56 -21.87 9.86
N GLY A 25 3.27 -22.28 11.09
CA GLY A 25 3.25 -21.51 12.34
C GLY A 25 3.16 -19.99 12.21
N GLY A 26 1.93 -19.49 12.21
CA GLY A 26 1.69 -18.22 12.89
C GLY A 26 1.92 -18.44 14.40
N GLU A 27 2.61 -17.51 15.05
CA GLU A 27 2.80 -17.54 16.50
C GLU A 27 1.48 -17.81 17.24
N PRO A 28 1.49 -18.55 18.36
CA PRO A 28 0.28 -18.75 19.14
C PRO A 28 -0.20 -17.39 19.66
N LYS A 29 -1.17 -16.81 18.95
CA LYS A 29 -1.88 -15.62 19.43
C LYS A 29 -2.41 -15.97 20.82
N GLU A 30 -1.91 -15.28 21.84
CA GLU A 30 -2.42 -15.41 23.20
C GLU A 30 -3.94 -15.31 23.16
N LYS A 31 -4.61 -16.26 23.82
CA LYS A 31 -6.07 -16.28 23.89
C LYS A 31 -6.55 -14.94 24.48
N PRO A 32 -7.57 -14.29 23.90
CA PRO A 32 -8.14 -13.07 24.47
C PRO A 32 -8.47 -13.23 25.95
N VAL A 33 -8.28 -12.18 26.75
CA VAL A 33 -8.52 -12.21 28.22
C VAL A 33 -9.91 -12.76 28.56
N VAL A 34 -10.92 -12.48 27.75
CA VAL A 34 -12.29 -12.99 27.92
C VAL A 34 -12.35 -14.51 27.78
N GLU A 35 -11.64 -15.12 26.83
CA GLU A 35 -11.57 -16.57 26.68
C GLU A 35 -10.83 -17.22 27.86
N GLN A 36 -9.78 -16.56 28.37
CA GLN A 36 -9.08 -17.03 29.56
C GLN A 36 -9.99 -17.01 30.80
N ILE A 37 -10.84 -15.99 30.95
CA ILE A 37 -11.83 -15.90 32.04
C ILE A 37 -12.88 -17.02 31.90
N LEU A 38 -13.41 -17.24 30.69
CA LEU A 38 -14.39 -18.30 30.44
C LEU A 38 -13.82 -19.70 30.71
N ASP A 39 -12.58 -19.96 30.29
CA ASP A 39 -11.88 -21.23 30.55
C ASP A 39 -11.72 -21.47 32.07
N LEU A 40 -11.38 -20.41 32.82
CA LEU A 40 -11.20 -20.49 34.28
C LEU A 40 -12.53 -20.68 35.03
N LEU A 41 -13.62 -20.07 34.55
CA LEU A 41 -14.97 -20.26 35.10
C LEU A 41 -15.48 -21.68 34.84
N LEU A 42 -15.22 -22.22 33.65
CA LEU A 42 -15.57 -23.60 33.29
C LEU A 42 -14.77 -24.60 34.13
N GLN A 43 -13.47 -24.37 34.31
CA GLN A 43 -12.60 -25.22 35.14
C GLN A 43 -13.02 -25.23 36.61
N ARG A 44 -13.53 -24.10 37.12
CA ARG A 44 -14.06 -23.99 38.49
C ARG A 44 -15.50 -24.51 38.64
N GLY A 45 -16.12 -25.00 37.57
CA GLY A 45 -17.49 -25.50 37.57
C GLY A 45 -18.54 -24.42 37.84
N GLN A 46 -18.21 -23.14 37.60
CA GLN A 46 -19.12 -22.01 37.81
C GLN A 46 -20.08 -21.79 36.63
N ILE A 47 -19.75 -22.34 35.47
CA ILE A 47 -20.56 -22.27 34.25
C ILE A 47 -20.60 -23.66 33.58
N SER A 48 -21.72 -23.96 32.91
CA SER A 48 -21.91 -25.14 32.07
C SER A 48 -21.26 -24.97 30.68
N GLN A 49 -21.14 -26.06 29.93
CA GLN A 49 -20.65 -26.04 28.55
C GLN A 49 -21.56 -25.23 27.59
N GLU A 50 -22.86 -25.21 27.85
CA GLU A 50 -23.83 -24.43 27.06
C GLU A 50 -23.69 -22.93 27.37
N GLU A 51 -23.53 -22.57 28.64
CA GLU A 51 -23.26 -21.20 29.07
C GLU A 51 -21.92 -20.69 28.53
N TYR A 52 -20.88 -21.54 28.51
CA TYR A 52 -19.60 -21.21 27.89
C TYR A 52 -19.78 -20.82 26.42
N ARG A 53 -20.46 -21.64 25.62
CA ARG A 53 -20.67 -21.38 24.18
C ARG A 53 -21.47 -20.11 23.95
N THR A 54 -22.55 -19.91 24.69
CA THR A 54 -23.41 -18.72 24.53
C THR A 54 -22.68 -17.43 24.92
N LEU A 55 -21.89 -17.45 26.00
CA LEU A 55 -21.06 -16.30 26.40
C LEU A 55 -19.92 -16.06 25.43
N GLN A 56 -19.31 -17.11 24.88
CA GLN A 56 -18.30 -16.98 23.83
C GLN A 56 -18.89 -16.35 22.56
N GLU A 57 -20.07 -16.77 22.13
CA GLU A 57 -20.77 -16.18 20.98
C GLU A 57 -21.13 -14.71 21.22
N LYS A 58 -21.65 -14.37 22.42
CA LYS A 58 -21.94 -12.99 22.80
C LYS A 58 -20.68 -12.13 22.81
N ALA A 59 -19.62 -12.58 23.47
CA ALA A 59 -18.34 -11.89 23.50
C ALA A 59 -17.76 -11.70 22.09
N ARG A 60 -17.90 -12.69 21.21
CA ARG A 60 -17.46 -12.61 19.81
C ARG A 60 -18.29 -11.59 19.02
N ASN A 61 -19.60 -11.53 19.22
CA ASN A 61 -20.49 -10.57 18.55
C ASN A 61 -20.26 -9.13 19.02
N GLU A 62 -20.08 -8.93 20.33
CA GLU A 62 -19.72 -7.64 20.93
C GLU A 62 -18.35 -7.17 20.43
N SER A 63 -17.35 -8.06 20.44
CA SER A 63 -16.00 -7.76 19.93
C SER A 63 -16.00 -7.55 18.42
N ALA A 64 -16.84 -8.24 17.65
CA ALA A 64 -16.90 -8.07 16.20
C ALA A 64 -17.44 -6.69 15.79
N SER A 65 -18.23 -6.05 16.66
CA SER A 65 -18.90 -4.77 16.41
C SER A 65 -18.17 -3.58 17.04
N ALA A 66 -17.14 -3.82 17.85
CA ALA A 66 -16.41 -2.76 18.52
C ALA A 66 -15.54 -1.96 17.52
N VAL A 67 -15.60 -0.64 17.63
CA VAL A 67 -14.73 0.31 16.93
C VAL A 67 -13.68 0.81 17.92
N LEU A 68 -12.43 0.56 17.60
CA LEU A 68 -11.26 1.06 18.31
C LEU A 68 -10.83 2.38 17.68
N ALA A 69 -10.55 3.38 18.52
CA ALA A 69 -10.00 4.66 18.08
C ALA A 69 -8.71 4.94 18.86
N GLY A 70 -7.77 5.63 18.23
CA GLY A 70 -6.50 5.97 18.87
C GLY A 70 -5.60 6.80 17.98
N ILE A 71 -4.37 7.02 18.43
CA ILE A 71 -3.32 7.69 17.68
C ILE A 71 -2.12 6.74 17.60
N GLU A 72 -1.66 6.44 16.39
CA GLU A 72 -0.50 5.58 16.15
C GLU A 72 0.51 6.37 15.30
N LYS A 73 1.75 6.50 15.78
CA LYS A 73 2.82 7.27 15.09
C LYS A 73 2.39 8.68 14.66
N GLY A 74 1.57 9.34 15.50
CA GLY A 74 1.05 10.69 15.24
C GLY A 74 -0.12 10.75 14.24
N LYS A 75 -0.64 9.62 13.75
CA LYS A 75 -1.83 9.55 12.91
C LYS A 75 -3.05 9.04 13.71
N PRO A 76 -4.14 9.80 13.79
CA PRO A 76 -5.40 9.28 14.31
C PRO A 76 -5.91 8.10 13.46
N PHE A 77 -6.51 7.10 14.10
CA PHE A 77 -7.08 5.94 13.41
C PHE A 77 -8.42 5.51 13.98
N LEU A 78 -9.19 4.82 13.14
CA LEU A 78 -10.36 4.01 13.49
C LEU A 78 -10.12 2.59 12.98
N LYS A 79 -10.29 1.59 13.84
CA LYS A 79 -10.10 0.17 13.50
C LYS A 79 -11.27 -0.63 14.04
N SER A 80 -11.80 -1.57 13.25
CA SER A 80 -12.70 -2.57 13.81
C SER A 80 -11.90 -3.56 14.67
N ALA A 81 -12.43 -3.98 15.81
CA ALA A 81 -11.72 -4.91 16.70
C ALA A 81 -11.51 -6.30 16.05
N ASN A 82 -12.32 -6.67 15.05
CA ASN A 82 -12.09 -7.87 14.23
C ASN A 82 -10.98 -7.70 13.16
N GLY A 83 -10.42 -6.50 13.01
CA GLY A 83 -9.35 -6.18 12.05
C GLY A 83 -9.77 -6.09 10.59
N ASN A 84 -11.06 -6.22 10.26
CA ASN A 84 -11.55 -6.14 8.88
C ASN A 84 -11.50 -4.73 8.30
N PHE A 85 -11.64 -3.70 9.14
CA PHE A 85 -11.68 -2.32 8.71
C PHE A 85 -10.66 -1.51 9.49
N GLN A 86 -9.90 -0.71 8.77
CA GLN A 86 -8.98 0.27 9.32
C GLN A 86 -9.01 1.51 8.46
N VAL A 87 -9.10 2.67 9.10
CA VAL A 87 -8.95 3.98 8.48
C VAL A 87 -7.99 4.79 9.33
N GLN A 88 -7.06 5.48 8.67
CA GLN A 88 -6.09 6.38 9.26
C GLN A 88 -6.21 7.74 8.60
N PHE A 89 -6.07 8.77 9.43
CA PHE A 89 -6.06 10.15 8.99
C PHE A 89 -4.66 10.70 9.15
N GLY A 90 -4.17 11.29 8.09
CA GLY A 90 -2.82 11.82 8.01
C GLY A 90 -2.80 13.15 7.30
N GLY A 91 -1.61 13.70 7.26
CA GLY A 91 -1.36 14.94 6.55
C GLY A 91 0.04 15.44 6.82
N ARG A 92 0.37 16.54 6.16
CA ARG A 92 1.59 17.29 6.40
C ARG A 92 1.42 18.73 5.94
N ILE A 93 2.00 19.63 6.71
CA ILE A 93 2.22 21.01 6.33
C ILE A 93 3.73 21.22 6.25
N GLN A 94 4.21 21.80 5.16
CA GLN A 94 5.60 22.20 4.98
C GLN A 94 5.60 23.69 4.67
N ALA A 95 6.35 24.44 5.46
CA ALA A 95 6.47 25.89 5.36
C ALA A 95 7.94 26.23 5.22
N ASP A 96 8.25 27.06 4.22
CA ASP A 96 9.61 27.39 3.84
C ASP A 96 9.76 28.91 3.83
N PHE A 97 11.00 29.35 3.96
CA PHE A 97 11.41 30.73 3.70
C PHE A 97 12.47 30.69 2.61
N HIS A 98 12.19 31.33 1.48
CA HIS A 98 13.15 31.51 0.41
C HIS A 98 13.81 32.87 0.59
N ALA A 99 15.13 32.90 0.52
CA ALA A 99 15.91 34.12 0.42
C ALA A 99 16.73 34.07 -0.88
N ALA A 100 16.74 35.17 -1.60
CA ALA A 100 17.44 35.30 -2.86
C ALA A 100 18.29 36.56 -2.85
N GLU A 101 19.39 36.53 -3.61
CA GLU A 101 20.26 37.68 -3.79
C GLU A 101 19.55 38.77 -4.60
N GLU A 102 20.01 40.01 -4.46
CA GLU A 102 19.55 41.12 -5.29
C GLU A 102 19.77 40.78 -6.76
N ASP A 103 18.77 41.02 -7.61
CA ASP A 103 18.74 40.62 -9.03
C ASP A 103 18.74 39.10 -9.31
N ALA A 104 18.52 38.23 -8.32
CA ALA A 104 18.32 36.81 -8.59
C ALA A 104 17.08 36.60 -9.47
N ARG A 105 17.23 35.83 -10.56
CA ARG A 105 16.13 35.57 -11.50
C ARG A 105 15.96 34.10 -11.79
N THR A 106 14.72 33.72 -12.08
CA THR A 106 14.39 32.41 -12.65
C THR A 106 14.93 32.28 -14.08
N LEU A 107 14.90 31.07 -14.65
CA LEU A 107 15.21 30.84 -16.06
C LEU A 107 14.25 31.57 -17.02
N SER A 108 13.06 31.95 -16.56
CA SER A 108 12.10 32.78 -17.29
C SER A 108 12.31 34.28 -17.10
N SER A 109 13.42 34.68 -16.47
CA SER A 109 13.77 36.07 -16.14
C SER A 109 12.83 36.76 -15.14
N ALA A 110 12.00 36.00 -14.40
CA ALA A 110 11.23 36.55 -13.28
C ALA A 110 12.15 36.78 -12.09
N GLU A 111 12.02 37.93 -11.44
CA GLU A 111 12.76 38.26 -10.23
C GLU A 111 12.36 37.33 -9.08
N ILE A 112 13.34 36.88 -8.30
CA ILE A 112 13.13 36.01 -7.15
C ILE A 112 13.22 36.88 -5.90
N ASP A 113 12.08 37.16 -5.29
CA ASP A 113 12.02 37.85 -4.01
C ASP A 113 12.12 36.87 -2.84
N SER A 114 12.61 37.40 -1.71
CA SER A 114 12.58 36.68 -0.44
C SER A 114 11.14 36.59 0.07
N GLN A 115 10.66 35.38 0.36
CA GLN A 115 9.25 35.15 0.74
C GLN A 115 9.06 33.96 1.67
N PHE A 116 8.02 34.03 2.49
CA PHE A 116 7.49 32.87 3.21
C PHE A 116 6.47 32.16 2.33
N LEU A 117 6.54 30.83 2.28
CA LEU A 117 5.63 30.03 1.48
C LEU A 117 5.20 28.77 2.21
N ILE A 118 3.99 28.30 1.89
CA ILE A 118 3.53 26.97 2.28
C ILE A 118 3.83 26.04 1.12
N ARG A 119 4.93 25.29 1.21
CA ARG A 119 5.38 24.39 0.14
C ARG A 119 4.38 23.27 -0.12
N ARG A 120 3.78 22.71 0.93
CA ARG A 120 2.78 21.64 0.85
C ARG A 120 1.78 21.76 1.98
N SER A 121 0.50 21.63 1.66
CA SER A 121 -0.57 21.47 2.65
C SER A 121 -1.39 20.27 2.24
N ARG A 122 -1.03 19.09 2.76
CA ARG A 122 -1.65 17.83 2.34
C ARG A 122 -2.43 17.16 3.43
N PHE A 123 -3.59 16.65 3.05
CA PHE A 123 -4.42 15.78 3.87
C PHE A 123 -4.47 14.39 3.22
N GLU A 124 -4.39 13.35 4.04
CA GLU A 124 -4.35 11.95 3.62
C GLU A 124 -5.39 11.15 4.41
N VAL A 125 -6.15 10.32 3.72
CA VAL A 125 -6.94 9.25 4.31
C VAL A 125 -6.52 7.94 3.67
N ASP A 126 -6.01 7.02 4.48
CA ASP A 126 -5.58 5.70 4.04
C ASP A 126 -6.19 4.61 4.89
N GLY A 127 -6.38 3.42 4.33
CA GLY A 127 -7.07 2.38 5.07
C GLY A 127 -7.02 1.00 4.43
N LEU A 128 -7.63 0.06 5.12
CA LEU A 128 -7.76 -1.35 4.74
C LEU A 128 -9.21 -1.80 4.96
N LEU A 129 -9.81 -2.35 3.90
CA LEU A 129 -11.14 -2.92 3.88
C LEU A 129 -11.01 -4.44 3.69
N PHE A 130 -11.77 -5.19 4.48
CA PHE A 130 -11.81 -6.65 4.48
C PHE A 130 -10.41 -7.33 4.56
N ARG A 131 -9.42 -6.64 5.14
CA ARG A 131 -8.01 -7.08 5.26
C ARG A 131 -7.23 -7.21 3.94
N PHE A 132 -7.87 -7.15 2.78
CA PHE A 132 -7.19 -7.32 1.48
C PHE A 132 -7.30 -6.11 0.56
N ALA A 133 -8.28 -5.22 0.75
CA ALA A 133 -8.49 -4.05 -0.12
C ALA A 133 -7.98 -2.78 0.57
N GLY A 134 -6.76 -2.38 0.26
CA GLY A 134 -6.21 -1.09 0.69
C GLY A 134 -6.79 0.06 -0.12
N PHE A 135 -6.86 1.25 0.47
CA PHE A 135 -7.18 2.46 -0.29
C PHE A 135 -6.37 3.65 0.24
N LYS A 136 -6.19 4.65 -0.61
CA LYS A 136 -5.60 5.93 -0.23
C LYS A 136 -6.23 7.06 -1.02
N ILE A 137 -6.51 8.16 -0.34
CA ILE A 137 -6.89 9.46 -0.89
C ILE A 137 -5.95 10.50 -0.28
N GLU A 138 -5.21 11.25 -1.10
CA GLU A 138 -4.35 12.36 -0.69
C GLU A 138 -4.69 13.59 -1.54
N ALA A 139 -4.98 14.72 -0.89
CA ALA A 139 -5.24 16.00 -1.55
C ALA A 139 -4.24 17.06 -1.06
N ASP A 140 -3.82 17.93 -1.97
CA ASP A 140 -3.00 19.11 -1.69
C ASP A 140 -3.86 20.37 -1.75
N PHE A 141 -3.62 21.30 -0.83
CA PHE A 141 -4.37 22.54 -0.62
C PHE A 141 -3.50 23.80 -0.78
N THR A 142 -2.24 23.67 -1.19
CA THR A 142 -1.31 24.81 -1.28
C THR A 142 -1.76 25.89 -2.27
N GLU A 143 -2.15 25.53 -3.49
CA GLU A 143 -2.55 26.47 -4.56
C GLU A 143 -4.02 26.29 -4.99
N GLY A 144 -4.83 25.74 -4.09
CA GLY A 144 -6.16 25.19 -4.40
C GLY A 144 -6.22 23.70 -4.12
N VAL A 145 -7.34 23.06 -4.41
CA VAL A 145 -7.52 21.62 -4.17
C VAL A 145 -7.02 20.84 -5.39
N SER A 146 -5.97 20.04 -5.20
CA SER A 146 -5.45 19.11 -6.21
C SER A 146 -5.44 17.70 -5.66
N LEU A 147 -6.02 16.76 -6.41
CA LEU A 147 -5.99 15.35 -6.03
C LEU A 147 -4.61 14.78 -6.35
N LYS A 148 -3.90 14.27 -5.34
CA LYS A 148 -2.59 13.62 -5.53
C LYS A 148 -2.76 12.13 -5.71
N ASP A 149 -3.14 11.42 -4.65
CA ASP A 149 -3.34 9.97 -4.71
C ASP A 149 -4.83 9.66 -4.53
N ALA A 150 -5.37 8.74 -5.33
CA ALA A 150 -6.74 8.26 -5.23
C ALA A 150 -6.84 6.87 -5.84
N TYR A 151 -6.56 5.83 -5.06
CA TYR A 151 -6.46 4.48 -5.58
C TYR A 151 -6.95 3.42 -4.59
N VAL A 152 -7.24 2.24 -5.14
CA VAL A 152 -7.51 1.00 -4.40
C VAL A 152 -6.42 -0.02 -4.73
N ASP A 153 -5.96 -0.72 -3.71
CA ASP A 153 -5.03 -1.84 -3.78
C ASP A 153 -5.73 -3.15 -3.40
N LEU A 154 -5.75 -4.13 -4.29
CA LEU A 154 -6.11 -5.50 -3.97
C LEU A 154 -4.85 -6.30 -3.65
N ARG A 155 -4.76 -6.77 -2.41
CA ARG A 155 -3.59 -7.48 -1.86
C ARG A 155 -3.92 -8.96 -1.71
N PHE A 156 -3.70 -9.73 -2.78
CA PHE A 156 -3.92 -11.18 -2.75
C PHE A 156 -2.78 -11.87 -1.99
N PHE A 157 -1.54 -11.57 -2.38
CA PHE A 157 -0.32 -12.06 -1.76
C PHE A 157 0.72 -10.93 -1.74
N PRO A 158 1.75 -10.99 -0.87
CA PRO A 158 2.89 -10.05 -0.94
C PRO A 158 3.53 -9.99 -2.33
N GLU A 159 3.59 -11.14 -3.02
CA GLU A 159 4.16 -11.31 -4.36
C GLU A 159 3.26 -10.78 -5.46
N LEU A 160 1.96 -10.59 -5.21
CA LEU A 160 0.99 -10.19 -6.23
C LEU A 160 -0.09 -9.27 -5.67
N ARG A 161 0.02 -7.99 -6.03
CA ARG A 161 -0.92 -6.93 -5.69
C ARG A 161 -1.36 -6.21 -6.97
N PHE A 162 -2.59 -5.73 -6.97
CA PHE A 162 -3.16 -4.96 -8.06
C PHE A 162 -3.59 -3.59 -7.56
N ARG A 163 -3.21 -2.52 -8.24
CA ARG A 163 -3.58 -1.15 -7.94
C ARG A 163 -4.36 -0.54 -9.10
N ALA A 164 -5.41 0.21 -8.80
CA ALA A 164 -6.16 0.99 -9.78
C ALA A 164 -6.54 2.36 -9.22
N GLY A 165 -6.43 3.41 -10.04
CA GLY A 165 -6.75 4.79 -9.69
C GLY A 165 -5.64 5.76 -10.07
N GLN A 166 -5.54 6.89 -9.37
CA GLN A 166 -4.46 7.85 -9.52
C GLN A 166 -3.37 7.61 -8.48
N PHE A 167 -2.14 7.40 -8.94
CA PHE A 167 -0.98 7.16 -8.07
C PHE A 167 0.32 7.46 -8.81
N LYS A 168 1.45 7.41 -8.09
CA LYS A 168 2.78 7.61 -8.68
C LYS A 168 3.14 6.53 -9.70
N VAL A 169 3.65 6.93 -10.86
CA VAL A 169 4.14 6.01 -11.89
C VAL A 169 5.43 5.33 -11.41
N PRO A 170 5.58 4.00 -11.56
CA PRO A 170 6.73 3.26 -11.05
C PRO A 170 7.97 3.50 -11.91
N PHE A 171 8.62 4.66 -11.76
CA PHE A 171 9.79 5.03 -12.56
C PHE A 171 10.97 5.46 -11.66
N SER A 172 10.94 6.68 -11.13
CA SER A 172 12.04 7.26 -10.35
C SER A 172 11.98 6.85 -8.88
N LEU A 173 13.11 6.44 -8.29
CA LEU A 173 13.19 6.17 -6.84
C LEU A 173 12.91 7.44 -6.01
N GLU A 174 13.43 8.58 -6.46
CA GLU A 174 13.23 9.87 -5.78
C GLU A 174 11.78 10.34 -5.87
N GLU A 175 11.14 10.13 -7.03
CA GLU A 175 9.73 10.46 -7.16
C GLU A 175 8.88 9.53 -6.31
N LEU A 176 9.16 8.22 -6.31
CA LEU A 176 8.42 7.24 -5.50
C LEU A 176 8.57 7.50 -4.00
N THR A 177 9.74 7.94 -3.54
CA THR A 177 9.99 8.35 -2.16
C THR A 177 9.02 9.47 -1.75
N SER A 178 8.50 9.38 -0.52
CA SER A 178 7.59 10.40 0.02
C SER A 178 8.34 11.72 0.18
N SER A 179 7.69 12.84 -0.16
CA SER A 179 8.27 14.18 0.04
C SER A 179 8.48 14.55 1.52
N ARG A 180 8.10 13.66 2.45
CA ARG A 180 8.42 13.76 3.89
C ARG A 180 9.83 13.27 4.24
N PHE A 181 10.40 12.42 3.38
CA PHE A 181 11.61 11.65 3.65
C PHE A 181 12.64 11.81 2.52
N ILE A 182 12.52 12.87 1.73
CA ILE A 182 13.60 13.30 0.85
C ILE A 182 14.67 13.98 1.70
N ASP A 183 15.94 13.77 1.36
CA ASP A 183 17.07 14.30 2.15
C ASP A 183 17.26 15.80 1.98
N PHE A 184 16.91 16.32 0.80
CA PHE A 184 17.00 17.73 0.44
C PHE A 184 15.64 18.43 0.49
N VAL A 185 15.64 19.77 0.61
CA VAL A 185 14.43 20.60 0.61
C VAL A 185 13.64 20.45 -0.70
N GLU A 186 14.37 20.36 -1.80
CA GLU A 186 13.88 20.12 -3.16
C GLU A 186 14.30 18.74 -3.66
N ARG A 187 13.54 18.22 -4.62
CA ARG A 187 14.01 17.09 -5.41
C ARG A 187 15.06 17.55 -6.43
N SER A 188 15.85 16.61 -6.93
CA SER A 188 16.78 16.84 -8.03
C SER A 188 16.05 17.40 -9.25
N ILE A 189 16.70 18.32 -9.98
CA ILE A 189 16.20 18.83 -11.27
C ILE A 189 15.97 17.70 -12.29
N VAL A 190 16.70 16.58 -12.16
CA VAL A 190 16.51 15.41 -13.02
C VAL A 190 15.15 14.76 -12.80
N ASN A 191 14.55 14.92 -11.62
CA ASN A 191 13.24 14.39 -11.31
C ASN A 191 12.11 15.07 -12.10
N GLU A 192 12.35 16.26 -12.68
CA GLU A 192 11.40 16.90 -13.61
C GLU A 192 11.18 16.07 -14.89
N LEU A 193 12.11 15.17 -15.24
CA LEU A 193 11.97 14.24 -16.36
C LEU A 193 11.22 12.96 -15.98
N ALA A 194 10.98 12.73 -14.69
CA ALA A 194 10.29 11.53 -14.23
C ALA A 194 8.77 11.74 -14.30
N PRO A 195 8.01 10.77 -14.82
CA PRO A 195 6.56 10.81 -14.70
C PRO A 195 6.19 10.80 -13.22
N THR A 196 5.36 11.74 -12.82
CA THR A 196 4.98 11.93 -11.41
C THR A 196 3.83 11.00 -11.06
N ARG A 197 2.59 11.47 -11.20
CA ARG A 197 1.37 10.72 -10.94
C ARG A 197 0.48 10.70 -12.16
N ASP A 198 -0.23 9.60 -12.30
CA ASP A 198 -1.19 9.44 -13.38
C ASP A 198 -2.28 8.43 -12.97
N ARG A 199 -3.36 8.42 -13.73
CA ARG A 199 -4.46 7.47 -13.60
C ARG A 199 -4.14 6.23 -14.42
N GLY A 200 -4.28 5.07 -13.79
CA GLY A 200 -3.96 3.82 -14.45
C GLY A 200 -4.22 2.59 -13.59
N VAL A 201 -3.67 1.48 -14.06
CA VAL A 201 -3.68 0.19 -13.38
C VAL A 201 -2.26 -0.35 -13.30
N MET A 202 -1.93 -1.02 -12.20
CA MET A 202 -0.59 -1.55 -11.98
C MET A 202 -0.66 -2.90 -11.25
N LEU A 203 0.15 -3.83 -11.72
CA LEU A 203 0.46 -5.08 -11.03
C LEU A 203 1.86 -4.96 -10.43
N TYR A 204 2.00 -5.30 -9.16
CA TYR A 204 3.27 -5.17 -8.45
C TYR A 204 3.37 -6.15 -7.30
N GLY A 205 4.59 -6.44 -6.87
CA GLY A 205 4.83 -7.48 -5.88
C GLY A 205 6.24 -7.49 -5.35
N ASP A 206 6.40 -8.17 -4.22
CA ASP A 206 7.66 -8.38 -3.54
C ASP A 206 7.98 -9.88 -3.54
N LEU A 207 9.13 -10.26 -4.10
CA LEU A 207 9.60 -11.63 -4.22
C LEU A 207 10.76 -11.89 -3.23
N ALA A 208 10.98 -13.16 -2.92
CA ALA A 208 12.06 -13.63 -2.06
C ALA A 208 12.15 -12.87 -0.73
N GLY A 209 11.00 -12.72 -0.05
CA GLY A 209 10.92 -12.03 1.25
C GLY A 209 11.14 -10.51 1.19
N GLY A 210 11.05 -9.89 0.00
CA GLY A 210 11.25 -8.45 -0.20
C GLY A 210 12.58 -8.07 -0.83
N MET A 211 13.44 -9.04 -1.17
CA MET A 211 14.73 -8.75 -1.83
C MET A 211 14.56 -8.25 -3.27
N VAL A 212 13.47 -8.62 -3.95
CA VAL A 212 13.18 -8.18 -5.31
C VAL A 212 11.78 -7.60 -5.35
N SER A 213 11.63 -6.34 -5.72
CA SER A 213 10.33 -5.73 -5.97
C SER A 213 10.16 -5.45 -7.46
N TYR A 214 8.97 -5.72 -7.99
CA TYR A 214 8.64 -5.42 -9.37
C TYR A 214 7.31 -4.69 -9.48
N ALA A 215 7.17 -3.87 -10.52
CA ALA A 215 5.94 -3.17 -10.86
C ALA A 215 5.82 -3.07 -12.38
N LEU A 216 4.61 -3.26 -12.90
CA LEU A 216 4.24 -3.09 -14.30
C LEU A 216 2.86 -2.44 -14.34
N GLY A 217 2.71 -1.33 -15.07
CA GLY A 217 1.44 -0.62 -15.15
C GLY A 217 1.19 0.04 -16.50
N SER A 218 -0.07 0.35 -16.73
CA SER A 218 -0.61 1.07 -17.88
C SER A 218 -1.33 2.32 -17.38
N PHE A 219 -1.03 3.48 -17.98
CA PHE A 219 -1.46 4.80 -17.53
C PHE A 219 -1.96 5.63 -18.72
N ASN A 220 -2.73 6.69 -18.46
CA ASN A 220 -3.32 7.52 -19.51
C ASN A 220 -2.31 8.45 -20.22
N GLY A 221 -1.15 8.72 -19.62
CA GLY A 221 -0.13 9.64 -20.14
C GLY A 221 -0.48 11.12 -20.01
N THR A 222 -1.62 11.46 -19.40
CA THR A 222 -2.11 12.85 -19.28
C THR A 222 -1.69 13.53 -17.97
N GLY A 223 -1.12 12.79 -17.02
CA GLY A 223 -0.72 13.28 -15.71
C GLY A 223 -1.87 13.34 -14.68
N GLU A 224 -1.56 13.82 -13.48
CA GLU A 224 -2.52 13.90 -12.38
C GLU A 224 -3.64 14.91 -12.62
N ASP A 225 -4.82 14.62 -12.08
CA ASP A 225 -5.99 15.50 -12.05
C ASP A 225 -6.50 15.93 -13.45
N THR A 226 -6.12 15.19 -14.49
CA THR A 226 -6.42 15.51 -15.88
C THR A 226 -7.22 14.40 -16.52
N SER A 227 -8.37 14.74 -17.13
CA SER A 227 -9.18 13.81 -17.94
C SER A 227 -8.39 13.30 -19.14
N ASP A 228 -8.58 12.02 -19.47
CA ASP A 228 -7.92 11.45 -20.64
C ASP A 228 -8.41 12.19 -21.89
N ASN A 229 -7.48 12.53 -22.77
CA ASN A 229 -7.73 13.29 -23.99
C ASN A 229 -7.33 12.51 -25.25
N ASN A 230 -6.90 11.25 -25.12
CA ASN A 230 -6.49 10.42 -26.23
C ASN A 230 -6.88 8.94 -26.02
N THR A 231 -6.34 8.03 -26.83
CA THR A 231 -6.64 6.58 -26.79
C THR A 231 -5.37 5.74 -26.63
N GLU A 232 -4.22 6.39 -26.47
CA GLU A 232 -2.92 5.77 -26.27
C GLU A 232 -2.67 5.62 -24.77
N TYR A 233 -2.00 4.55 -24.36
CA TYR A 233 -1.66 4.30 -22.97
C TYR A 233 -0.15 4.23 -22.81
N ASP A 234 0.35 4.90 -21.78
CA ASP A 234 1.74 4.83 -21.36
C ASP A 234 1.98 3.56 -20.56
N LEU A 235 3.07 2.86 -20.88
CA LEU A 235 3.51 1.67 -20.15
C LEU A 235 4.72 2.00 -19.28
N ALA A 236 4.65 1.62 -18.01
CA ALA A 236 5.77 1.78 -17.08
C ALA A 236 6.10 0.46 -16.39
N ALA A 237 7.39 0.16 -16.29
CA ALA A 237 7.89 -1.01 -15.59
C ALA A 237 9.10 -0.65 -14.73
N ARG A 238 9.20 -1.29 -13.56
CA ARG A 238 10.33 -1.13 -12.64
C ARG A 238 10.64 -2.45 -11.96
N VAL A 239 11.94 -2.74 -11.84
CA VAL A 239 12.46 -3.82 -11.01
C VAL A 239 13.50 -3.22 -10.08
N ALA A 240 13.42 -3.55 -8.80
CA ALA A 240 14.38 -3.16 -7.78
C ALA A 240 14.91 -4.40 -7.07
N PHE A 241 16.23 -4.42 -6.80
CA PHE A 241 16.89 -5.46 -6.03
C PHE A 241 17.52 -4.83 -4.78
N THR A 242 17.09 -5.28 -3.61
CA THR A 242 17.46 -4.74 -2.30
C THR A 242 17.80 -5.90 -1.35
N PRO A 243 19.04 -6.41 -1.37
CA PRO A 243 19.45 -7.59 -0.60
C PRO A 243 19.77 -7.33 0.88
N PHE A 244 19.78 -6.07 1.31
CA PHE A 244 20.08 -5.62 2.68
C PHE A 244 19.06 -4.60 3.17
#